data_AF-A0A3D5E997-F1
#
_entry.id   AF-A0A3D5E997-F1
#
_cell.length_a   1.000
_cell.length_b   1.000
_cell.length_c   1.000
_cell.angle_alpha   90.00
_cell.angle_beta   90.00
_cell.angle_gamma   90.00
#
_symmetry.space_group_name_H-M   'P 1'
#
loop_
_entity.id
_entity.type
_entity.pdbx_description
1 polymer ?
#
loop_
_entity_poly.entity_id
_entity_poly.type
_entity_poly.pdbx_seq_one_letter_code
_entity_poly.pdbx_strand_id
1 'polypeptide(L)'
;KGEDSKLTFAASDGFRLAVSDIALGDDQAFPLEDLNLIVPARALREIGRLIGEGAAPVEVRVNEKQTQVQFSLSDVELVAQLIQG
;
A
#
# COMPACT_ATOMS: atom_id res chain seq x y z
N LYS A 1 -18.51 14.96 -5.80
CA LYS A 1 -18.97 13.91 -4.86
C LYS A 1 -18.27 12.64 -5.34
N GLY A 2 -17.03 12.42 -4.89
CA GLY A 2 -16.07 11.53 -5.54
C GLY A 2 -16.39 10.07 -5.30
N GLU A 3 -16.84 9.38 -6.35
CA GLU A 3 -16.81 7.91 -6.42
C GLU A 3 -15.47 7.41 -7.00
N ASP A 4 -14.54 8.31 -7.35
CA ASP A 4 -13.47 8.02 -8.33
C ASP A 4 -12.06 7.75 -7.76
N SER A 5 -11.86 7.71 -6.43
CA SER A 5 -10.54 7.38 -5.85
C SER A 5 -10.64 6.20 -4.88
N LYS A 6 -10.62 4.97 -5.42
CA LYS A 6 -10.64 3.72 -4.63
C LYS A 6 -9.30 3.01 -4.75
N LEU A 7 -8.67 2.67 -3.63
CA LEU A 7 -7.54 1.75 -3.60
C LEU A 7 -8.02 0.35 -3.21
N THR A 8 -7.66 -0.63 -4.04
CA THR A 8 -8.02 -2.04 -3.82
C THR A 8 -6.79 -2.81 -3.38
N PHE A 9 -6.88 -3.48 -2.23
CA PHE A 9 -5.91 -4.48 -1.80
C PHE A 9 -6.44 -5.87 -2.10
N ALA A 10 -5.66 -6.67 -2.82
CA ALA A 10 -6.00 -8.05 -3.11
C ALA A 10 -4.86 -8.98 -2.65
N ALA A 11 -5.22 -10.08 -2.00
CA ALA A 11 -4.28 -11.10 -1.56
C ALA A 11 -4.86 -12.50 -1.79
N SER A 12 -4.04 -13.42 -2.30
CA SER A 12 -4.42 -14.81 -2.53
C SER A 12 -3.27 -15.76 -2.18
N ASP A 13 -3.62 -16.97 -1.73
CA ASP A 13 -2.71 -18.09 -1.50
C ASP A 13 -2.90 -19.24 -2.52
N GLY A 14 -3.68 -19.00 -3.58
CA GLY A 14 -4.04 -20.00 -4.59
C GLY A 14 -5.29 -20.81 -4.26
N PHE A 15 -5.83 -20.71 -3.03
CA PHE A 15 -7.05 -21.39 -2.60
C PHE A 15 -8.15 -20.42 -2.20
N ARG A 16 -7.79 -19.31 -1.57
CA ARG A 16 -8.70 -18.25 -1.14
C ARG A 16 -8.20 -16.89 -1.58
N LEU A 17 -9.15 -15.99 -1.80
CA LEU A 17 -8.91 -14.58 -2.16
C LEU A 17 -9.52 -13.69 -1.07
N ALA A 18 -8.75 -12.71 -0.63
CA ALA A 18 -9.23 -11.59 0.18
C ALA A 18 -9.10 -10.30 -0.63
N VAL A 19 -10.16 -9.49 -0.62
CA VAL A 19 -10.20 -8.17 -1.25
C VAL A 19 -10.67 -7.16 -0.22
N SER A 20 -9.97 -6.04 -0.12
CA SER A 20 -10.35 -4.91 0.73
C SER A 20 -10.25 -3.63 -0.08
N ASP A 21 -11.35 -2.89 -0.11
CA ASP A 21 -11.43 -1.59 -0.74
C ASP A 21 -11.30 -0.48 0.30
N ILE A 22 -10.52 0.54 -0.01
CA ILE A 22 -10.51 1.80 0.75
C ILE A 22 -10.87 2.96 -0.17
N ALA A 23 -11.77 3.82 0.32
CA ALA A 23 -12.01 5.11 -0.31
C ALA A 23 -10.86 6.05 0.07
N LEU A 24 -10.29 6.70 -0.94
CA LEU A 24 -9.24 7.68 -0.78
C LEU A 24 -9.84 9.09 -0.84
N GLY A 25 -9.30 9.97 0.00
CA GLY A 25 -9.65 11.40 -0.05
C GLY A 25 -9.08 12.09 -1.28
N ASP A 26 -9.47 13.35 -1.47
CA ASP A 26 -9.11 14.15 -2.65
C ASP A 26 -7.62 14.57 -2.67
N ASP A 27 -6.90 14.43 -1.55
CA ASP A 27 -5.47 14.80 -1.39
C ASP A 27 -4.49 13.72 -1.87
N GLN A 28 -4.77 13.06 -3.00
CA GLN A 28 -3.82 12.14 -3.63
C GLN A 28 -2.82 12.91 -4.50
N ALA A 29 -1.52 12.75 -4.23
CA ALA A 29 -0.46 13.39 -5.01
C ALA A 29 -0.16 12.68 -6.36
N PHE A 30 -0.81 11.55 -6.64
CA PHE A 30 -0.56 10.73 -7.83
C PHE A 30 -1.86 10.08 -8.36
N PRO A 31 -2.04 9.94 -9.69
CA PRO A 31 -3.20 9.26 -10.27
C PRO A 31 -3.23 7.78 -9.87
N LEU A 32 -4.35 7.32 -9.30
CA LEU A 32 -4.51 5.92 -8.88
C LEU A 32 -4.61 4.93 -10.05
N GLU A 33 -5.01 5.41 -11.23
CA GLU A 33 -5.16 4.61 -12.45
C GLU A 33 -3.85 3.97 -12.93
N ASP A 34 -2.71 4.54 -12.54
CA ASP A 34 -1.37 4.06 -12.91
C ASP A 34 -0.75 3.12 -11.85
N LEU A 35 -1.48 2.79 -10.78
CA LEU A 35 -0.97 2.05 -9.63
C LEU A 35 -1.43 0.59 -9.62
N ASN A 36 -0.63 -0.31 -10.21
CA ASN A 36 -0.82 -1.76 -10.12
C ASN A 36 0.47 -2.45 -9.65
N LEU A 37 0.56 -2.74 -8.35
CA LEU A 37 1.81 -3.13 -7.69
C LEU A 37 1.65 -4.43 -6.91
N ILE A 38 2.68 -5.26 -6.93
CA ILE A 38 2.75 -6.48 -6.11
C ILE A 38 3.74 -6.25 -4.96
N VAL A 39 3.21 -5.97 -3.77
CA VAL A 39 4.02 -5.79 -2.56
C VAL A 39 4.37 -7.16 -1.96
N PRO A 40 5.65 -7.43 -1.60
CA PRO A 40 6.02 -8.66 -0.92
C PRO A 40 5.26 -8.85 0.41
N ALA A 41 4.69 -10.03 0.63
CA ALA A 41 3.96 -10.34 1.87
C ALA A 41 4.78 -10.11 3.15
N ARG A 42 6.11 -10.30 3.08
CA ARG A 42 7.01 -10.02 4.21
C ARG A 42 7.04 -8.54 4.60
N ALA A 43 6.96 -7.63 3.62
CA ALA A 43 6.96 -6.18 3.87
C ALA A 43 5.67 -5.79 4.58
N LEU A 44 4.51 -6.25 4.10
CA LEU A 44 3.22 -5.99 4.74
C LEU A 44 3.15 -6.58 6.16
N ARG A 45 3.71 -7.77 6.41
CA ARG A 45 3.78 -8.34 7.77
C ARG A 45 4.61 -7.48 8.72
N GLU A 46 5.72 -6.93 8.24
CA GLU A 46 6.57 -6.08 9.08
C GLU A 46 5.89 -4.76 9.39
N ILE A 47 5.22 -4.14 8.41
CA ILE A 47 4.36 -2.97 8.64
C ILE A 47 3.27 -3.27 9.66
N GLY A 48 2.57 -4.40 9.53
CA GLY A 48 1.53 -4.81 10.47
C GLY A 48 2.04 -5.01 11.91
N ARG A 49 3.31 -5.36 12.09
CA ARG A 49 3.95 -5.45 13.42
C ARG A 49 4.25 -4.08 14.03
N LEU A 50 4.49 -3.07 13.19
CA LEU A 50 4.86 -1.72 13.59
C LEU A 50 3.64 -0.82 13.83
N ILE A 51 2.50 -1.10 13.19
CA ILE A 51 1.25 -0.38 13.42
C ILE A 51 0.65 -0.82 14.76
N GLY A 52 0.68 0.08 15.74
CA GLY A 52 0.03 -0.09 17.04
C GLY A 52 -1.36 0.56 17.13
N GLU A 53 -2.03 0.43 18.28
CA GLU A 53 -3.26 1.16 18.56
C GLU A 53 -2.99 2.67 18.63
N GLY A 54 -3.79 3.46 17.90
CA GLY A 54 -3.62 4.92 17.82
C GLY A 54 -2.45 5.38 16.94
N ALA A 55 -1.90 4.51 16.10
CA ALA A 55 -0.80 4.84 15.20
C ALA A 55 -1.17 6.00 14.24
N ALA A 56 -0.19 6.88 14.01
CA ALA A 56 -0.26 7.87 12.96
C ALA A 56 -0.47 7.19 11.59
N PRO A 57 -1.07 7.89 10.60
CA PRO A 57 -1.22 7.35 9.26
C PRO A 57 0.11 6.85 8.70
N VAL A 58 0.09 5.71 8.02
CA VAL A 58 1.24 5.22 7.26
C VAL A 58 1.28 5.96 5.94
N GLU A 59 2.36 6.69 5.68
CA GLU A 59 2.61 7.27 4.37
C GLU A 59 3.19 6.22 3.44
N VAL A 60 2.61 6.09 2.25
CA VAL A 60 3.08 5.17 1.21
C VAL A 60 3.61 5.98 0.04
N ARG A 61 4.86 5.73 -0.34
CA ARG A 61 5.50 6.32 -1.51
C ARG A 61 6.00 5.23 -2.43
N VAL A 62 5.79 5.41 -3.72
CA VAL A 62 6.28 4.50 -4.76
C VAL A 62 7.22 5.31 -5.64
N ASN A 63 8.36 4.73 -5.98
CA ASN A 63 9.29 5.42 -6.87
C ASN A 63 8.73 5.52 -8.29
N GLU A 64 9.21 6.49 -9.08
CA GLU A 64 8.75 6.70 -10.46
C GLU A 64 8.87 5.46 -11.35
N LYS A 65 9.83 4.59 -11.05
CA LYS A 65 10.06 3.34 -11.78
C LYS A 65 9.13 2.19 -11.37
N GLN A 66 8.30 2.38 -10.34
CA GLN A 66 7.43 1.34 -9.75
C GLN A 66 8.16 0.04 -9.38
N THR A 67 9.42 0.15 -8.98
CA THR A 67 10.25 -0.99 -8.54
C THR A 67 10.40 -1.08 -7.03
N GLN A 68 10.06 -0.01 -6.32
CA GLN A 68 10.19 0.06 -4.87
C GLN A 68 9.01 0.81 -4.26
N VAL A 69 8.62 0.37 -3.08
CA VAL A 69 7.66 1.05 -2.21
C VAL A 69 8.34 1.37 -0.88
N GLN A 70 8.13 2.58 -0.40
CA GLN A 70 8.53 3.06 0.91
C GLN A 70 7.27 3.26 1.75
N PHE A 71 7.31 2.73 2.97
CA PHE A 71 6.33 2.98 4.02
C PHE A 71 7.00 3.80 5.11
N SER A 72 6.47 4.99 5.39
CA SER A 72 6.95 5.85 6.47
C SER A 72 5.91 5.88 7.60
N LEU A 73 6.37 5.51 8.79
CA LEU A 73 5.70 5.69 10.07
C LEU A 73 6.49 6.76 10.86
N SER A 74 5.96 7.23 12.00
CA SER A 74 6.53 8.36 12.76
C SER A 74 8.06 8.34 12.90
N ASP A 75 8.62 7.20 13.29
CA ASP A 75 10.07 7.05 13.56
C ASP A 75 10.72 5.93 12.75
N VAL A 76 9.98 5.30 11.82
CA VAL A 76 10.45 4.12 11.09
C VAL A 76 10.13 4.23 9.61
N GLU A 77 11.14 4.00 8.78
CA GLU A 77 10.99 3.86 7.34
C GLU A 77 11.31 2.42 6.93
N LEU A 78 10.42 1.83 6.13
CA LEU A 78 10.63 0.53 5.53
C LEU A 78 10.57 0.65 4.01
N VAL A 79 11.62 0.22 3.34
CA VAL A 79 11.70 0.17 1.88
C VAL A 79 11.68 -1.29 1.41
N ALA A 80 10.81 -1.60 0.45
CA ALA A 80 10.70 -2.93 -0.14
C ALA A 80 10.76 -2.85 -1.67
N GLN A 81 11.45 -3.84 -2.27
CA GLN A 81 11.39 -4.06 -3.71
C GLN A 81 10.04 -4.68 -4.08
N LEU A 82 9.37 -4.10 -5.07
CA LEU A 82 8.12 -4.61 -5.62
C LEU A 82 8.38 -5.84 -6.49
N ILE A 83 7.47 -6.80 -6.43
CA ILE A 83 7.50 -8.00 -7.26
C ILE A 83 7.01 -7.62 -8.64
N GLN A 84 7.70 -8.10 -9.67
CA GLN A 84 7.26 -7.98 -11.06
C GLN A 84 6.25 -9.10 -11.34
N GLY A 85 5.11 -8.75 -11.94
CA GLY A 85 4.04 -9.69 -12.30
C GLY A 85 3.46 -9.37 -13.67
#